data_AF-A0A6A4H3U3-F1
#
_entry.id   AF-A0A6A4H3U3-F1
#
_cell.length_a   1.000
_cell.length_b   1.000
_cell.length_c   1.000
_cell.angle_alpha   90.00
_cell.angle_beta   90.00
_cell.angle_gamma   90.00
#
_symmetry.space_group_name_H-M   'P 1'
#
loop_
_entity.id
_entity.type
_entity.pdbx_description
1 polymer ?
#
loop_
_entity_poly.entity_id
_entity_poly.type
_entity_poly.pdbx_seq_one_letter_code
_entity_poly.pdbx_strand_id
1 'polypeptide(L)'
;QLLDTKRPLFERYRAMFALRNIGSPAAVDALAAGFSDDSASFKHEIAFIFGQLSSPHSVPCLLEVLKDGSESDIELRIFSTPMI
;
A
#
# COMPACT_ATOMS: atom_id res chain seq x y z
N GLN A 1 9.65 -7.15 8.69
CA GLN A 1 10.35 -6.13 7.87
C GLN A 1 9.42 -5.01 7.40
N LEU A 2 8.33 -5.29 6.68
CA LEU A 2 7.35 -4.25 6.29
C LEU A 2 6.49 -3.75 7.47
N LEU A 3 5.88 -4.67 8.22
CA LEU A 3 4.96 -4.39 9.33
C LEU A 3 5.67 -4.08 10.67
N ASP A 4 7.00 -4.03 10.66
CA ASP A 4 7.77 -3.81 11.88
C ASP A 4 7.94 -2.31 12.10
N THR A 5 7.06 -1.73 12.91
CA THR A 5 7.03 -0.30 13.23
C THR A 5 8.24 0.18 14.01
N LYS A 6 9.05 -0.73 14.58
CA LYS A 6 10.29 -0.39 15.29
C LYS A 6 11.47 -0.17 14.35
N ARG A 7 11.35 -0.54 13.07
CA ARG A 7 12.39 -0.35 12.07
C ARG A 7 12.34 1.05 11.45
N PRO A 8 13.48 1.56 10.95
CA PRO A 8 13.50 2.81 10.20
C PRO A 8 12.54 2.75 9.02
N LEU A 9 11.79 3.84 8.77
CA LEU A 9 10.85 3.94 7.66
C LEU A 9 11.49 3.52 6.34
N PHE A 10 12.73 3.95 6.07
CA PHE A 10 13.47 3.59 4.86
C PHE A 10 13.52 2.07 4.61
N GLU A 11 13.75 1.26 5.65
CA GLU A 11 13.79 -0.20 5.49
C GLU A 11 12.39 -0.77 5.21
N ARG A 12 11.36 -0.17 5.80
CA ARG A 12 9.96 -0.55 5.57
C ARG A 12 9.55 -0.22 4.13
N TYR A 13 9.89 0.97 3.63
CA TYR A 13 9.68 1.37 2.23
C TYR A 13 10.46 0.46 1.26
N ARG A 14 11.70 0.09 1.58
CA ARG A 14 12.47 -0.86 0.77
C ARG A 14 11.76 -2.21 0.66
N ALA A 15 11.21 -2.72 1.77
CA ALA A 15 10.42 -3.95 1.76
C ALA A 15 9.14 -3.80 0.94
N MET A 16 8.48 -2.63 1.03
CA MET A 16 7.28 -2.30 0.28
C MET A 16 7.51 -2.34 -1.24
N PHE A 17 8.55 -1.65 -1.72
CA PHE A 17 8.91 -1.67 -3.14
C PHE A 17 9.39 -3.03 -3.62
N ALA A 18 10.07 -3.81 -2.76
CA ALA A 18 10.45 -5.17 -3.09
C ALA A 18 9.22 -6.06 -3.32
N LEU A 19 8.20 -5.98 -2.44
CA LEU A 19 6.96 -6.73 -2.58
C LEU A 19 6.15 -6.30 -3.81
N ARG A 20 6.10 -4.99 -4.11
CA ARG A 20 5.54 -4.48 -5.36
C ARG A 20 6.18 -5.13 -6.58
N ASN A 21 7.51 -5.18 -6.61
CA ASN A 21 8.23 -5.74 -7.76
C ASN A 21 8.04 -7.26 -7.88
N ILE A 22 7.76 -7.96 -6.78
CA ILE A 22 7.44 -9.39 -6.78
C ILE A 22 6.05 -9.64 -7.37
N GLY A 23 5.04 -8.86 -6.96
CA GLY A 23 3.68 -8.90 -7.54
C GLY A 23 2.92 -10.23 -7.42
N SER A 24 3.45 -11.21 -6.67
CA SER A 24 2.78 -12.49 -6.43
C SER A 24 1.59 -12.33 -5.46
N PRO A 25 0.63 -13.27 -5.44
CA PRO A 25 -0.50 -13.21 -4.49
C PRO A 25 -0.04 -13.05 -3.04
N ALA A 26 0.99 -13.81 -2.63
CA ALA A 26 1.57 -13.69 -1.29
C ALA A 26 2.22 -12.32 -1.02
N ALA A 27 2.79 -11.68 -2.05
CA ALA A 27 3.33 -10.33 -1.91
C ALA A 27 2.23 -9.28 -1.78
N VAL A 28 1.12 -9.45 -2.50
CA VAL A 28 -0.08 -8.63 -2.38
C VAL A 28 -0.69 -8.78 -0.98
N ASP A 29 -0.82 -10.02 -0.47
CA ASP A 29 -1.31 -10.27 0.89
C ASP A 29 -0.40 -9.62 1.96
N ALA A 30 0.92 -9.69 1.77
CA ALA A 30 1.88 -9.05 2.66
C ALA A 30 1.78 -7.52 2.64
N LEU A 31 1.54 -6.92 1.48
CA LEU A 31 1.29 -5.47 1.36
C LEU A 31 -0.08 -5.11 1.96
N ALA A 32 -1.11 -5.93 1.78
CA ALA A 32 -2.45 -5.72 2.34
C ALA A 32 -2.43 -5.63 3.86
N ALA A 33 -1.62 -6.47 4.51
CA ALA A 33 -1.42 -6.40 5.96
C ALA A 33 -0.83 -5.06 6.42
N GLY A 34 -0.21 -4.26 5.54
CA GLY A 34 0.31 -2.94 5.88
C GLY A 34 -0.76 -1.86 6.02
N PHE A 35 -2.01 -2.12 5.62
CA PHE A 35 -3.12 -1.22 5.89
C PHE A 35 -3.51 -1.14 7.38
N SER A 36 -3.00 -2.04 8.22
CA SER A 36 -3.18 -1.97 9.68
C SER A 36 -2.15 -1.07 10.37
N ASP A 37 -1.37 -0.28 9.64
CA ASP A 37 -0.40 0.66 10.22
C ASP A 37 -1.09 1.94 10.71
N ASP A 38 -0.60 2.50 11.81
CA ASP A 38 -1.13 3.75 12.38
C ASP A 38 -0.82 4.98 11.50
N SER A 39 0.16 4.89 10.60
CA SER A 39 0.57 6.00 9.73
C SER A 39 -0.30 6.11 8.48
N ALA A 40 -1.11 7.18 8.41
CA ALA A 40 -1.88 7.54 7.22
C ALA A 40 -1.00 7.62 5.95
N SER A 41 0.19 8.23 6.04
CA SER A 41 1.13 8.33 4.91
C SER A 41 1.62 6.96 4.42
N PHE A 42 1.83 6.01 5.35
CA PHE A 42 2.25 4.66 5.00
C PHE A 42 1.12 3.87 4.33
N LYS A 43 -0.10 3.97 4.86
CA LYS A 43 -1.29 3.36 4.26
C LYS A 43 -1.58 3.92 2.86
N HIS A 44 -1.44 5.24 2.69
CA HIS A 44 -1.59 5.90 1.38
C HIS A 44 -0.59 5.36 0.35
N GLU A 45 0.68 5.18 0.72
CA GLU A 45 1.69 4.61 -0.19
C GLU A 45 1.33 3.18 -0.61
N ILE A 46 0.83 2.36 0.32
CA ILE A 46 0.40 1.00 0.01
C ILE A 46 -0.77 1.03 -0.98
N ALA A 47 -1.79 1.87 -0.77
CA ALA A 47 -2.89 2.04 -1.70
C ALA A 47 -2.40 2.44 -3.10
N PHE A 48 -1.44 3.35 -3.18
CA PHE A 48 -0.82 3.75 -4.44
C PHE A 48 -0.14 2.58 -5.16
N ILE A 49 0.64 1.77 -4.44
CA ILE A 49 1.29 0.58 -4.98
C ILE A 49 0.27 -0.46 -5.46
N PHE A 50 -0.84 -0.65 -4.73
CA PHE A 50 -1.91 -1.54 -5.14
C PHE A 50 -2.54 -1.12 -6.47
N GLY A 51 -2.73 0.19 -6.68
CA GLY A 51 -3.17 0.74 -7.96
C GLY A 51 -2.16 0.49 -9.09
N GLN A 52 -0.86 0.64 -8.81
CA GLN A 52 0.20 0.37 -9.80
C GLN A 52 0.34 -1.12 -10.15
N LEU A 53 0.13 -2.01 -9.18
CA LEU A 53 0.23 -3.47 -9.37
C LEU A 53 -0.81 -3.99 -10.37
N SER A 54 -1.97 -3.32 -10.50
CA SER A 54 -3.07 -3.73 -11.40
C SER A 54 -3.43 -5.22 -11.29
N SER A 55 -3.24 -5.80 -10.10
CA SER A 55 -3.46 -7.23 -9.86
C SER A 55 -4.92 -7.47 -9.47
N PRO A 56 -5.64 -8.43 -10.09
CA PRO A 56 -6.99 -8.79 -9.65
C PRO A 56 -7.06 -9.22 -8.17
N HIS A 57 -5.96 -9.75 -7.63
CA HIS A 57 -5.84 -10.17 -6.22
C HIS A 57 -5.83 -8.98 -5.25
N SER A 58 -5.52 -7.77 -5.74
CA SER A 58 -5.45 -6.55 -4.95
C SER A 58 -6.82 -5.87 -4.78
N VAL A 59 -7.78 -6.21 -5.66
CA VAL A 59 -9.10 -5.58 -5.75
C VAL A 59 -9.96 -5.78 -4.49
N PRO A 60 -10.09 -6.99 -3.90
CA PRO A 60 -10.89 -7.15 -2.69
C PRO A 60 -10.36 -6.31 -1.52
N CYS A 61 -9.04 -6.27 -1.34
CA CYS A 61 -8.40 -5.49 -0.31
C CYS A 61 -8.61 -3.98 -0.51
N LEU A 62 -8.43 -3.46 -1.73
CA LEU A 62 -8.73 -2.06 -2.04
C LEU A 62 -10.19 -1.71 -1.77
N LEU A 63 -11.13 -2.60 -2.10
CA LEU A 63 -12.55 -2.39 -1.82
C LEU A 63 -12.85 -2.32 -0.33
N GLU A 64 -12.19 -3.13 0.49
CA GLU A 64 -12.34 -3.08 1.96
C GLU A 64 -11.78 -1.76 2.51
N VAL A 65 -10.57 -1.37 2.09
CA VAL A 65 -9.93 -0.12 2.52
C VAL A 65 -10.76 1.11 2.11
N LEU A 66 -11.33 1.12 0.90
CA LEU A 66 -12.21 2.20 0.44
C LEU A 66 -13.55 2.25 1.18
N LYS A 67 -14.08 1.10 1.62
CA LYS A 67 -15.33 1.03 2.39
C LYS A 67 -15.17 1.49 3.83
N ASP A 68 -14.00 1.27 4.42
CA ASP A 68 -13.73 1.61 5.82
C ASP A 68 -13.69 3.13 6.06
N GLY A 69 -13.60 3.94 5.00
CA GLY A 69 -14.09 5.33 4.97
C GLY A 69 -13.50 6.31 5.98
N SER A 70 -12.47 5.94 6.75
CA SER A 70 -11.95 6.75 7.85
C SER A 70 -10.76 7.64 7.49
N GLU A 71 -10.30 7.64 6.24
CA GLU A 71 -9.24 8.56 5.80
C GLU A 71 -9.67 9.30 4.55
N SER A 72 -10.12 10.52 4.78
CA SER A 72 -10.36 11.63 3.85
C SER A 72 -9.15 12.00 2.96
N ASP A 73 -8.12 11.14 2.88
CA ASP A 73 -6.88 11.33 2.13
C ASP A 73 -6.64 10.23 1.05
N ILE A 74 -7.53 9.23 0.95
CA ILE A 74 -7.52 8.28 -0.18
C ILE A 74 -8.14 8.93 -1.44
N GLU A 75 -8.84 10.05 -1.26
CA GLU A 75 -9.28 10.88 -2.37
C GLU A 75 -8.07 11.53 -3.07
N LEU A 76 -7.89 11.17 -4.34
CA LEU A 76 -7.29 12.02 -5.38
C LEU A 76 -5.75 12.16 -5.46
N ARG A 77 -5.01 11.05 -5.52
CA ARG A 77 -3.75 11.01 -6.33
C ARG A 77 -3.68 9.89 -7.36
N ILE A 78 -4.80 9.24 -7.66
CA ILE A 78 -4.90 8.23 -8.73
C ILE A 78 -4.57 8.83 -10.12
N PHE A 79 -4.49 10.18 -10.27
CA PHE A 79 -4.22 10.84 -11.55
C PHE A 79 -3.19 11.97 -11.60
N SER A 80 -2.48 12.35 -10.51
CA SER A 80 -1.67 13.58 -10.57
C SER A 80 -0.38 13.49 -9.77
N THR A 81 0.65 12.86 -10.33
CA THR A 81 1.99 13.44 -10.59
C THR A 81 2.93 12.34 -11.10
N PRO A 82 3.49 12.45 -12.32
CA PRO A 82 4.68 11.68 -12.66
C PRO A 82 5.83 12.22 -11.79
N MET A 83 6.44 11.36 -11.00
CA MET A 83 7.67 11.69 -10.29
C MET A 83 8.81 11.67 -11.32
N ILE A 84 9.02 12.81 -11.99
CA ILE A 84 10.28 13.25 -12.59
C ILE A 84 10.63 14.59 -11.95
#